data_AF-A0A7W1CB20-F1
#
_entry.id   AF-A0A7W1CB20-F1
#
_cell.length_a   1.000
_cell.length_b   1.000
_cell.length_c   1.000
_cell.angle_alpha   90.00
_cell.angle_beta   90.00
_cell.angle_gamma   90.00
#
_symmetry.space_group_name_H-M   'P 1'
#
loop_
_entity.id
_entity.type
_entity.pdbx_description
1 polymer ?
#
loop_
_entity_poly.entity_id
_entity_poly.type
_entity_poly.pdbx_seq_one_letter_code
_entity_poly.pdbx_strand_id
1 'polypeptide(L)' 'PSSIPQYAVGHRERIDHVLRDVARLPRLAVGGAAYRGVGIPDCIAQGLVAARRAEPDHDPRWAITPARD' A
#
# COMPACT_ATOMS: atom_id res chain seq x y z
N PRO A 1 -9.85 -21.53 5.39
CA PRO A 1 -10.16 -20.94 4.06
C PRO A 1 -10.20 -19.40 4.04
N SER A 2 -10.46 -18.73 5.16
CA SER A 2 -10.74 -17.29 5.24
C SER A 2 -9.50 -16.38 5.42
N SER A 3 -8.29 -16.96 5.43
CA SER A 3 -7.08 -16.26 5.88
C SER A 3 -6.19 -15.74 4.75
N ILE A 4 -6.39 -16.23 3.52
CA ILE A 4 -5.59 -15.87 2.34
C ILE A 4 -6.50 -15.15 1.35
N PRO A 5 -6.09 -13.97 0.82
CA PRO A 5 -6.84 -13.27 -0.21
C PRO A 5 -7.15 -14.17 -1.40
N GLN A 6 -8.42 -14.19 -1.81
CA GLN A 6 -8.87 -14.88 -3.02
C GLN A 6 -9.14 -13.83 -4.09
N TYR A 7 -8.34 -13.83 -5.14
CA TYR A 7 -8.46 -12.85 -6.22
C TYR A 7 -9.15 -13.44 -7.44
N ALA A 8 -9.92 -12.60 -8.14
CA ALA A 8 -10.50 -12.97 -9.42
C ALA A 8 -9.39 -13.24 -10.47
N VAL A 9 -9.71 -14.08 -11.46
CA VAL A 9 -8.88 -14.23 -12.66
C VAL A 9 -8.70 -12.85 -13.31
N GLY A 10 -7.48 -12.54 -13.75
CA GLY A 10 -7.13 -11.22 -14.31
C GLY A 10 -6.72 -10.17 -13.26
N HIS A 11 -6.71 -10.52 -11.96
CA HIS A 11 -6.35 -9.58 -10.91
C HIS A 11 -4.94 -9.00 -11.08
N ARG A 12 -3.97 -9.84 -11.44
CA ARG A 12 -2.57 -9.40 -11.60
C ARG A 12 -2.43 -8.34 -12.68
N GLU A 13 -3.06 -8.58 -13.83
CA GLU A 13 -3.07 -7.66 -14.96
C GLU A 13 -3.74 -6.34 -14.57
N ARG A 14 -4.87 -6.41 -13.86
CA ARG A 14 -5.56 -5.23 -13.32
C ARG A 14 -4.64 -4.43 -12.39
N ILE A 15 -3.95 -5.08 -11.47
CA ILE A 15 -3.01 -4.42 -10.57
C ILE A 15 -1.82 -3.83 -11.34
N ASP A 16 -1.34 -4.47 -12.40
CA ASP A 16 -0.28 -3.91 -13.24
C ASP A 16 -0.73 -2.65 -14.00
N HIS A 17 -2.01 -2.56 -14.39
CA HIS A 17 -2.58 -1.32 -14.92
C HIS A 17 -2.64 -0.22 -13.84
N VAL A 18 -3.18 -0.55 -12.66
CA VAL A 18 -3.30 0.41 -11.55
C VAL A 18 -1.92 0.94 -11.12
N LEU A 19 -0.92 0.08 -10.95
CA LEU A 19 0.42 0.49 -10.54
C LEU A 19 1.11 1.39 -11.59
N ARG A 20 0.84 1.18 -12.89
CA ARG A 20 1.33 2.05 -13.96
C ARG A 20 0.70 3.43 -13.93
N ASP A 21 -0.58 3.52 -13.61
CA ASP A 21 -1.28 4.81 -13.51
C ASP A 21 -0.90 5.55 -12.23
N VAL A 22 -0.81 4.85 -11.09
CA VAL A 22 -0.34 5.41 -9.81
C VAL A 22 1.09 5.94 -9.92
N ALA A 23 1.97 5.28 -10.67
CA ALA A 23 3.35 5.75 -10.87
C ALA A 23 3.45 7.14 -11.53
N ARG A 24 2.38 7.65 -12.16
CA ARG A 24 2.33 9.00 -12.75
C ARG A 24 1.90 10.06 -11.73
N LEU A 25 1.53 9.68 -10.52
CA LEU A 25 1.01 10.56 -9.47
C LEU A 25 2.05 10.69 -8.34
N PRO A 26 2.80 11.80 -8.27
CA PRO A 26 3.98 11.92 -7.39
C PRO A 26 3.69 11.95 -5.88
N ARG A 27 2.42 12.09 -5.49
CA ARG A 27 1.99 12.12 -4.08
C ARG A 27 1.01 10.99 -3.73
N LEU A 28 0.95 9.96 -4.58
CA LEU A 28 0.10 8.79 -4.35
C LEU A 28 0.94 7.52 -4.41
N ALA A 29 0.80 6.70 -3.38
CA ALA A 29 1.33 5.35 -3.37
C ALA A 29 0.30 4.40 -2.79
N VAL A 30 0.33 3.16 -3.25
CA VAL A 30 -0.64 2.13 -2.87
C VAL A 30 0.08 0.85 -2.46
N GLY A 31 -0.54 0.07 -1.58
CA GLY A 31 0.00 -1.18 -1.07
C GLY A 31 -1.03 -1.96 -0.26
N GLY A 32 -0.70 -3.20 0.08
CA GLY A 32 -1.54 -4.08 0.89
C GLY A 32 -2.16 -5.24 0.11
N ALA A 33 -3.11 -5.92 0.77
CA ALA A 33 -3.66 -7.18 0.31
C ALA A 33 -4.47 -7.07 -0.99
N ALA A 34 -4.98 -5.89 -1.33
CA ALA A 34 -5.65 -5.67 -2.61
C ALA A 34 -4.68 -5.51 -3.79
N TYR A 35 -3.37 -5.44 -3.53
CA TYR A 35 -2.34 -5.21 -4.55
C TYR A 35 -1.46 -6.43 -4.70
N ARG A 36 -0.23 -6.41 -4.15
CA ARG A 36 0.71 -7.52 -4.23
C ARG A 36 0.99 -8.16 -2.88
N GLY A 37 0.32 -7.70 -1.82
CA GLY A 37 0.49 -8.27 -0.48
C GLY A 37 -0.31 -9.56 -0.35
N VAL A 38 0.32 -10.67 0.02
CA VAL A 38 -0.38 -11.95 0.20
C VAL A 38 -0.64 -12.21 1.69
N GLY A 39 0.29 -11.77 2.55
CA GLY A 39 0.16 -11.82 4.00
C GLY A 39 0.40 -10.47 4.70
N ILE A 40 0.18 -10.45 6.02
CA ILE A 40 0.44 -9.27 6.87
C ILE A 40 1.88 -8.73 6.69
N PRO A 41 2.95 -9.57 6.66
CA PRO A 41 4.30 -9.06 6.45
C PRO A 41 4.49 -8.32 5.13
N ASP A 42 3.90 -8.82 4.04
CA ASP A 42 3.96 -8.16 2.73
C ASP A 42 3.23 -6.82 2.75
N CYS A 43 2.06 -6.79 3.40
CA CYS A 43 1.26 -5.58 3.55
C CYS A 43 2.04 -4.51 4.33
N ILE A 44 2.72 -4.89 5.42
CA ILE A 44 3.56 -3.98 6.21
C ILE A 44 4.71 -3.46 5.35
N ALA A 45 5.45 -4.34 4.68
CA ALA A 45 6.57 -3.94 3.82
C ALA A 45 6.14 -2.97 2.73
N GLN A 46 5.00 -3.24 2.08
CA GLN A 46 4.43 -2.36 1.06
C GLN A 46 3.97 -1.02 1.62
N GLY A 47 3.33 -1.01 2.80
CA GLY A 47 2.92 0.22 3.47
C GLY A 47 4.11 1.14 3.78
N LEU A 48 5.20 0.56 4.27
CA LEU A 48 6.44 1.31 4.54
C LEU A 48 7.06 1.90 3.26
N VAL A 49 7.04 1.16 2.15
CA VAL A 49 7.51 1.67 0.85
C VAL A 49 6.58 2.76 0.33
N ALA A 50 5.27 2.59 0.46
CA ALA A 50 4.28 3.56 0.01
C ALA A 50 4.40 4.89 0.78
N ALA A 51 4.54 4.84 2.11
CA ALA A 51 4.76 6.03 2.93
C ALA A 51 6.00 6.81 2.47
N ARG A 52 7.14 6.13 2.30
CA ARG A 52 8.38 6.78 1.81
C ARG A 52 8.25 7.39 0.41
N ARG A 53 7.41 6.82 -0.46
CA ARG A 53 7.19 7.34 -1.82
C ARG A 53 6.25 8.54 -1.86
N ALA A 54 5.29 8.59 -0.94
CA ALA A 54 4.32 9.68 -0.86
C ALA A 54 4.86 10.93 -0.14
N GLU A 55 6.02 10.79 0.53
CA GLU A 55 6.67 11.81 1.37
C GLU A 55 7.86 12.48 0.65
N PRO A 56 7.68 13.72 0.15
CA PRO A 56 8.82 14.66 0.08
C PRO A 56 8.77 15.79 1.13
N ASP A 57 7.59 16.13 1.69
CA ASP A 57 7.34 17.33 2.52
C ASP A 57 6.09 17.20 3.43
N HIS A 58 5.73 16.00 3.91
CA HIS A 58 4.39 15.83 4.51
C HIS A 58 4.30 16.24 5.99
N ASP A 59 3.35 17.13 6.26
CA ASP A 59 2.86 17.54 7.59
C ASP A 59 2.01 16.39 8.15
N PRO A 60 2.48 15.66 9.18
CA PRO A 60 1.84 14.44 9.61
C PRO A 60 0.71 14.76 10.59
N ARG A 61 -0.37 15.37 10.10
CA ARG A 61 -1.59 15.63 10.89
C ARG A 61 -2.26 14.36 11.43
N TRP A 62 -1.88 13.20 10.89
CA TRP A 62 -2.37 11.89 11.28
C TRP A 62 -1.38 11.10 12.14
N ALA A 63 -0.14 11.59 12.35
CA ALA A 63 0.81 10.87 13.17
C ALA A 63 0.21 10.65 14.56
N ILE A 64 0.05 9.38 14.90
CA ILE A 64 -0.38 8.95 16.22
C ILE A 64 0.72 9.43 17.17
N THR A 65 0.45 10.49 17.93
CA THR A 65 1.31 10.87 19.06
C THR A 65 1.42 9.62 19.93
N PRO A 66 2.63 9.10 20.22
CA PRO A 66 2.74 7.96 21.11
C PRO A 66 2.05 8.34 22.42
N ALA A 67 1.17 7.46 22.90
CA ALA A 67 0.57 7.60 24.21
C ALA A 67 1.75 7.77 25.20
N ARG A 68 1.83 8.94 25.83
CA ARG A 68 2.79 9.15 26.91
C ARG A 68 2.41 8.18 28.03
N ASP A 69 3.45 7.54 28.56
CA ASP A 69 3.47 6.62 29.69
C ASP A 69 2.54 7.02 30.86
#